data_AF-A0AAE0GRQ2-F1
#
_entry.id   AF-A0AAE0GRQ2-F1
#
_cell.length_a   1.000
_cell.length_b   1.000
_cell.length_c   1.000
_cell.angle_alpha   90.00
_cell.angle_beta   90.00
_cell.angle_gamma   90.00
#
_symmetry.space_group_name_H-M   'P 1'
#
loop_
_entity.id
_entity.type
_entity.pdbx_description
1 polymer ?
#
loop_
_entity_poly.entity_id
_entity_poly.type
_entity_poly.pdbx_seq_one_letter_code
_entity_poly.pdbx_strand_id
1 'polypeptide(L)'
;MQLYLLDSVGVRSRAHAKSIAAFITDQVEDKQTSTPPKRITFCVEGNISVGKTTFLRKIAAECEALKGMVEVVPEPIEKWQQVAGRSRDGEQMNFNLLDEFYRSPERYAYTFQSWVFYTRFLQEKESRVNPDPNLQLRLLERSVFSDRMVFVSSLHEEQKMNDIEMAVYDYGFDHVVNAWPDLVPNGFIYLRAEPSTCYGRLHHRAREEESAVSLDYLNQLHDKHENWFQPDRAPPTFSSGPSDGLPQDWAVPKNMLLPGCAAGNTIQLANSSATYPEPPECIRGRVLWMDAASSHRALQQIPALILDCNANIDVDKDVEARSEYARQVRAFFEYVNELNAKPRSPLIQPGNGLGMPGALNNVMPLSPGGLGMAGMSLDNLRAEFMKAEAAGMPEDLHRMVIEHFQNNPSSSNLGDILRSGR
;
A
#
# COMPACT_ATOMS: atom_id res chain seq x y z
N MET A 1 22.59 7.84 24.05
CA MET A 1 21.40 7.52 24.86
C MET A 1 21.52 7.95 26.33
N GLN A 2 22.53 7.50 27.08
CA GLN A 2 22.69 7.89 28.49
C GLN A 2 22.79 9.42 28.72
N LEU A 3 23.56 10.12 27.87
CA LEU A 3 23.65 11.59 27.92
C LEU A 3 22.33 12.29 27.59
N TYR A 4 21.52 11.71 26.71
CA TYR A 4 20.19 12.24 26.35
C TYR A 4 19.20 12.10 27.52
N LEU A 5 19.24 11.00 28.26
CA LEU A 5 18.41 10.81 29.45
C LEU A 5 18.76 11.79 30.59
N LEU A 6 20.05 12.11 30.74
CA LEU A 6 20.54 13.07 31.72
C LEU A 6 20.16 14.52 31.37
N ASP A 7 20.29 14.88 30.10
CA ASP A 7 20.26 16.28 29.66
C ASP A 7 18.88 16.72 29.14
N SER A 8 18.15 15.83 28.46
CA SER A 8 16.91 16.17 27.76
C SER A 8 15.65 15.62 28.45
N VAL A 9 15.76 14.51 29.17
CA VAL A 9 14.63 13.88 29.89
C VAL A 9 14.67 14.16 31.40
N GLY A 10 15.73 14.81 31.88
CA GLY A 10 15.86 15.25 33.28
C GLY A 10 16.22 14.16 34.28
N VAL A 11 16.70 12.98 33.84
CA VAL A 11 17.14 11.90 34.74
C VAL A 11 18.49 12.27 35.37
N ARG A 12 18.46 12.99 36.50
CA ARG A 12 19.65 13.57 37.15
C ARG A 12 20.66 12.54 37.70
N SER A 13 20.23 11.30 37.95
CA SER A 13 21.11 10.24 38.44
C SER A 13 21.82 9.53 37.30
N ARG A 14 23.15 9.69 37.25
CA ARG A 14 24.01 9.08 36.23
C ARG A 14 23.93 7.55 36.21
N ALA A 15 23.75 6.93 37.39
CA ALA A 15 23.59 5.49 37.54
C ALA A 15 22.24 5.01 37.01
N HIS A 16 21.16 5.76 37.26
CA HIS A 16 19.82 5.45 36.77
C HIS A 16 19.73 5.60 35.25
N ALA A 17 20.29 6.67 34.69
CA ALA A 17 20.40 6.86 33.24
C ALA A 17 21.21 5.74 32.58
N LYS A 18 22.22 5.19 33.27
CA LYS A 18 23.01 4.05 32.76
C LYS A 18 22.19 2.76 32.72
N SER A 19 21.41 2.50 33.77
CA SER A 19 20.54 1.32 33.86
C SER A 19 19.44 1.34 32.79
N ILE A 20 18.77 2.49 32.61
CA ILE A 20 17.75 2.66 31.56
C ILE A 20 18.38 2.52 30.17
N ALA A 21 19.55 3.13 29.95
CA ALA A 21 20.22 3.01 28.68
C ALA A 21 20.62 1.56 28.37
N ALA A 22 21.15 0.83 29.35
CA ALA A 22 21.49 -0.58 29.21
C ALA A 22 20.26 -1.45 28.94
N PHE A 23 19.16 -1.25 29.66
CA PHE A 23 17.91 -1.98 29.44
C PHE A 23 17.33 -1.73 28.04
N ILE A 24 17.33 -0.49 27.56
CA ILE A 24 16.86 -0.18 26.20
C ILE A 24 17.80 -0.79 25.15
N THR A 25 19.12 -0.72 25.35
CA THR A 25 20.08 -1.37 24.44
C THR A 25 19.87 -2.88 24.41
N ASP A 26 19.69 -3.53 25.56
CA ASP A 26 19.44 -4.97 25.69
C ASP A 26 18.12 -5.38 24.99
N GLN A 27 17.04 -4.59 25.17
CA GLN A 27 15.75 -4.81 24.50
C GLN A 27 15.78 -4.52 22.98
N VAL A 28 16.73 -3.72 22.51
CA VAL A 28 16.93 -3.40 21.09
C VAL A 28 17.87 -4.42 20.43
N GLU A 29 18.88 -4.89 21.15
CA GLU A 29 19.82 -5.94 20.71
C GLU A 29 19.14 -7.32 20.68
N ASP A 30 18.29 -7.67 21.66
CA ASP A 30 17.48 -8.89 21.61
C ASP A 30 16.50 -8.92 20.42
N LYS A 31 16.06 -7.74 19.94
CA LYS A 31 15.23 -7.60 18.73
C LYS A 31 16.02 -7.50 17.43
N GLN A 32 17.36 -7.49 17.49
CA GLN A 32 18.24 -7.62 16.32
C GLN A 32 18.71 -9.07 16.07
N THR A 33 18.09 -10.06 16.70
CA THR A 33 18.26 -11.46 16.32
C THR A 33 17.38 -11.78 15.10
N SER A 34 18.00 -11.69 13.92
CA SER A 34 17.45 -11.99 12.58
C SER A 34 16.15 -11.27 12.21
N THR A 35 16.24 -10.23 11.37
CA THR A 35 15.07 -9.81 10.59
C THR A 35 14.59 -11.04 9.79
N PRO A 36 13.34 -11.50 9.99
CA PRO A 36 12.84 -12.63 9.22
C PRO A 36 12.91 -12.26 7.72
N PRO A 37 13.23 -13.22 6.84
CA PRO A 37 13.34 -12.96 5.41
C PRO A 37 12.04 -12.31 4.89
N LYS A 38 12.18 -11.21 4.15
CA LYS A 38 11.03 -10.47 3.60
C LYS A 38 10.27 -11.38 2.63
N ARG A 39 9.11 -11.87 3.05
CA ARG A 39 8.25 -12.76 2.24
C ARG A 39 7.82 -12.07 0.95
N ILE A 40 7.85 -12.82 -0.15
CA ILE A 40 7.36 -12.33 -1.44
C ILE A 40 5.85 -12.14 -1.36
N THR A 41 5.38 -11.02 -1.86
CA THR A 41 3.97 -10.63 -1.83
C THR A 41 3.46 -10.46 -3.26
N PHE A 42 2.45 -11.24 -3.64
CA PHE A 42 1.73 -11.05 -4.90
C PHE A 42 0.29 -10.63 -4.65
N CYS A 43 -0.20 -9.70 -5.46
CA CYS A 43 -1.61 -9.33 -5.50
C CYS A 43 -2.27 -9.99 -6.71
N VAL A 44 -3.35 -10.75 -6.47
CA VAL A 44 -4.15 -11.41 -7.49
C VAL A 44 -5.27 -10.48 -7.91
N GLU A 45 -5.20 -10.00 -9.14
CA GLU A 45 -6.07 -9.00 -9.73
C GLU A 45 -7.00 -9.62 -10.77
N GLY A 46 -8.11 -8.94 -11.07
CA GLY A 46 -9.06 -9.42 -12.06
C GLY A 46 -10.47 -8.88 -11.84
N ASN A 47 -11.29 -8.98 -12.89
CA ASN A 47 -12.65 -8.47 -12.89
C ASN A 47 -13.53 -9.13 -11.79
N ILE A 48 -14.69 -8.54 -11.50
CA ILE A 48 -15.70 -9.13 -10.62
C ILE A 48 -16.09 -10.50 -11.16
N SER A 49 -16.22 -11.49 -10.29
CA SER A 49 -16.61 -12.87 -10.64
C SER A 49 -15.70 -13.61 -11.62
N VAL A 50 -14.47 -13.13 -11.86
CA VAL A 50 -13.47 -13.89 -12.64
C VAL A 50 -13.05 -15.20 -11.98
N GLY A 51 -13.18 -15.30 -10.65
CA GLY A 51 -12.85 -16.51 -9.88
C GLY A 51 -11.64 -16.39 -8.96
N LYS A 52 -11.23 -15.17 -8.55
CA LYS A 52 -10.07 -14.93 -7.66
C LYS A 52 -10.10 -15.76 -6.38
N THR A 53 -11.17 -15.70 -5.60
CA THR A 53 -11.30 -16.48 -4.36
C THR A 53 -11.16 -17.99 -4.60
N THR A 54 -11.78 -18.50 -5.67
CA THR A 54 -11.66 -19.91 -6.06
C THR A 54 -10.23 -20.25 -6.45
N PHE A 55 -9.60 -19.44 -7.29
CA PHE A 55 -8.21 -19.58 -7.71
C PHE A 55 -7.28 -19.64 -6.50
N LEU A 56 -7.32 -18.65 -5.62
CA LEU A 56 -6.48 -18.54 -4.42
C LEU A 56 -6.61 -19.75 -3.49
N ARG A 57 -7.85 -20.15 -3.19
CA ARG A 57 -8.11 -21.30 -2.32
C ARG A 57 -7.60 -22.60 -2.95
N LYS A 58 -7.86 -22.81 -4.24
CA LYS A 58 -7.54 -24.05 -4.95
C LYS A 58 -6.05 -24.20 -5.22
N ILE A 59 -5.39 -23.12 -5.65
CA ILE A 59 -3.97 -23.13 -5.97
C ILE A 59 -3.11 -23.33 -4.71
N ALA A 60 -3.49 -22.73 -3.58
CA ALA A 60 -2.76 -22.87 -2.33
C ALA A 60 -3.01 -24.23 -1.64
N ALA A 61 -4.22 -24.76 -1.69
CA ALA A 61 -4.58 -25.99 -0.96
C ALA A 61 -4.37 -27.28 -1.77
N GLU A 62 -4.63 -27.27 -3.08
CA GLU A 62 -4.75 -28.50 -3.88
C GLU A 62 -3.57 -28.75 -4.82
N CYS A 63 -2.65 -27.80 -4.96
CA CYS A 63 -1.55 -27.91 -5.93
C CYS A 63 -0.20 -28.12 -5.24
N GLU A 64 0.44 -29.25 -5.54
CA GLU A 64 1.70 -29.64 -4.90
C GLU A 64 2.81 -28.60 -5.09
N ALA A 65 2.83 -27.89 -6.23
CA ALA A 65 3.82 -26.86 -6.52
C ALA A 65 3.86 -25.69 -5.52
N LEU A 66 2.75 -25.45 -4.80
CA LEU A 66 2.57 -24.31 -3.88
C LEU A 66 2.11 -24.73 -2.48
N LYS A 67 1.94 -26.02 -2.26
CA LYS A 67 1.44 -26.57 -1.01
C LYS A 67 2.42 -26.29 0.13
N GLY A 68 1.90 -25.75 1.23
CA GLY A 68 2.67 -25.51 2.46
C GLY A 68 3.63 -24.32 2.42
N MET A 69 3.66 -23.53 1.32
CA MET A 69 4.51 -22.33 1.22
C MET A 69 3.72 -21.02 1.06
N VAL A 70 2.40 -21.10 0.84
CA VAL A 70 1.55 -19.94 0.52
C VAL A 70 0.66 -19.55 1.69
N GLU A 71 0.69 -18.27 2.04
CA GLU A 71 -0.34 -17.61 2.83
C GLU A 71 -1.34 -16.92 1.88
N VAL A 72 -2.64 -17.19 2.05
CA VAL A 72 -3.70 -16.51 1.30
C VAL A 72 -4.35 -15.46 2.19
N VAL A 73 -4.43 -14.23 1.70
CA VAL A 73 -5.12 -13.11 2.34
C VAL A 73 -6.31 -12.73 1.45
N PRO A 74 -7.53 -13.23 1.74
CA PRO A 74 -8.71 -13.00 0.90
C PRO A 74 -9.26 -11.58 1.06
N GLU A 75 -10.15 -11.14 0.15
CA GLU A 75 -10.84 -9.86 0.33
C GLU A 75 -11.73 -9.89 1.59
N PRO A 76 -11.72 -8.83 2.42
CA PRO A 76 -12.46 -8.80 3.68
C PRO A 76 -13.93 -8.43 3.45
N ILE A 77 -14.63 -9.15 2.57
CA ILE A 77 -16.01 -8.85 2.15
C ILE A 77 -16.96 -8.82 3.35
N GLU A 78 -16.75 -9.68 4.34
CA GLU A 78 -17.55 -9.71 5.57
C GLU A 78 -17.46 -8.38 6.33
N LYS A 79 -16.28 -7.72 6.32
CA LYS A 79 -16.10 -6.39 6.93
C LYS A 79 -16.86 -5.29 6.17
N TRP A 80 -17.22 -5.53 4.91
CA TRP A 80 -18.00 -4.59 4.09
C TRP A 80 -19.50 -4.81 4.24
N GLN A 81 -19.90 -6.06 4.49
CA GLN A 81 -21.30 -6.44 4.75
C GLN A 81 -21.74 -6.20 6.20
N GLN A 82 -20.79 -6.14 7.14
CA GLN A 82 -21.06 -6.00 8.56
C GLN A 82 -20.26 -4.84 9.17
N VAL A 83 -20.61 -3.62 8.78
CA VAL A 83 -20.01 -2.41 9.36
C VAL A 83 -20.71 -2.08 10.67
N ALA A 84 -20.02 -2.33 11.78
CA ALA A 84 -20.52 -1.99 13.11
C ALA A 84 -20.57 -0.47 13.29
N GLY A 85 -21.72 0.04 13.72
CA GLY A 85 -21.92 1.45 14.05
C GLY A 85 -22.93 1.64 15.18
N ARG A 86 -23.22 2.89 15.51
CA ARG A 86 -24.20 3.24 16.55
C ARG A 86 -25.18 4.28 16.02
N SER A 87 -26.46 4.12 16.38
CA SER A 87 -27.48 5.13 16.13
C SER A 87 -27.19 6.38 16.97
N ARG A 88 -27.88 7.49 16.65
CA ARG A 88 -27.82 8.72 17.47
C ARG A 88 -28.29 8.48 18.90
N ASP A 89 -29.18 7.52 19.09
CA ASP A 89 -29.74 7.13 20.39
C ASP A 89 -28.86 6.10 21.11
N GLY A 90 -27.70 5.75 20.54
CA GLY A 90 -26.70 4.87 21.15
C GLY A 90 -26.91 3.37 20.89
N GLU A 91 -27.91 3.00 20.11
CA GLU A 91 -28.19 1.60 19.79
C GLU A 91 -27.16 1.04 18.81
N GLN A 92 -26.69 -0.18 19.07
CA GLN A 92 -25.74 -0.86 18.19
C GLN A 92 -26.44 -1.25 16.89
N MET A 93 -25.82 -0.89 15.76
CA MET A 93 -26.32 -1.21 14.42
C MET A 93 -25.22 -1.88 13.60
N ASN A 94 -25.63 -2.65 12.60
CA ASN A 94 -24.75 -3.18 11.57
C ASN A 94 -25.27 -2.72 10.21
N PHE A 95 -24.38 -2.18 9.39
CA PHE A 95 -24.70 -1.70 8.05
C PHE A 95 -24.05 -2.60 6.99
N ASN A 96 -24.80 -2.97 5.96
CA ASN A 96 -24.25 -3.62 4.77
C ASN A 96 -23.86 -2.54 3.75
N LEU A 97 -22.62 -2.06 3.84
CA LEU A 97 -22.15 -0.95 3.00
C LEU A 97 -21.99 -1.38 1.53
N LEU A 98 -21.76 -2.68 1.29
CA LEU A 98 -21.72 -3.23 -0.07
C LEU A 98 -23.10 -3.14 -0.74
N ASP A 99 -24.16 -3.52 -0.01
CA ASP A 99 -25.54 -3.40 -0.50
C ASP A 99 -25.94 -1.93 -0.74
N GLU A 100 -25.65 -1.04 0.22
CA GLU A 100 -25.94 0.40 0.09
C GLU A 100 -25.22 1.02 -1.12
N PHE A 101 -23.99 0.59 -1.39
CA PHE A 101 -23.26 1.01 -2.59
C PHE A 101 -23.94 0.58 -3.88
N TYR A 102 -24.33 -0.69 -4.02
CA TYR A 102 -25.01 -1.14 -5.25
C TYR A 102 -26.42 -0.55 -5.39
N ARG A 103 -27.09 -0.23 -4.27
CA ARG A 103 -28.41 0.38 -4.26
C ARG A 103 -28.39 1.87 -4.62
N SER A 104 -27.39 2.61 -4.15
CA SER A 104 -27.28 4.07 -4.34
C SER A 104 -25.82 4.49 -4.53
N PRO A 105 -25.21 4.15 -5.68
CA PRO A 105 -23.78 4.35 -5.89
C PRO A 105 -23.38 5.83 -5.84
N GLU A 106 -24.20 6.76 -6.35
CA GLU A 106 -23.93 8.21 -6.30
C GLU A 106 -23.77 8.74 -4.86
N ARG A 107 -24.43 8.11 -3.88
CA ARG A 107 -24.32 8.51 -2.47
C ARG A 107 -23.19 7.79 -1.75
N TYR A 108 -23.00 6.50 -2.03
CA TYR A 108 -22.16 5.63 -1.23
C TYR A 108 -20.84 5.26 -1.88
N ALA A 109 -20.57 5.60 -3.15
CA ALA A 109 -19.32 5.28 -3.84
C ALA A 109 -18.08 5.72 -3.05
N TYR A 110 -17.96 7.02 -2.73
CA TYR A 110 -16.82 7.52 -1.96
C TYR A 110 -16.72 6.87 -0.57
N THR A 111 -17.86 6.69 0.12
CA THR A 111 -17.90 6.09 1.46
C THR A 111 -17.44 4.63 1.43
N PHE A 112 -17.95 3.87 0.46
CA PHE A 112 -17.62 2.46 0.26
C PHE A 112 -16.17 2.28 -0.15
N GLN A 113 -15.68 3.03 -1.14
CA GLN A 113 -14.29 2.94 -1.59
C GLN A 113 -13.29 3.32 -0.49
N SER A 114 -13.60 4.34 0.31
CA SER A 114 -12.79 4.68 1.49
C SER A 114 -12.73 3.53 2.50
N TRP A 115 -13.87 2.89 2.78
CA TRP A 115 -13.94 1.76 3.70
C TRP A 115 -13.19 0.52 3.18
N VAL A 116 -13.33 0.20 1.89
CA VAL A 116 -12.56 -0.85 1.21
C VAL A 116 -11.07 -0.59 1.35
N PHE A 117 -10.62 0.63 1.04
CA PHE A 117 -9.23 1.01 1.17
C PHE A 117 -8.69 0.83 2.59
N TYR A 118 -9.39 1.33 3.61
CA TYR A 118 -8.95 1.20 5.01
C TYR A 118 -8.90 -0.24 5.48
N THR A 119 -9.95 -1.01 5.20
CA THR A 119 -10.02 -2.41 5.62
C THR A 119 -8.95 -3.25 4.94
N ARG A 120 -8.65 -2.99 3.66
CA ARG A 120 -7.58 -3.66 2.92
C ARG A 120 -6.20 -3.26 3.42
N PHE A 121 -5.95 -1.97 3.63
CA PHE A 121 -4.70 -1.47 4.21
C PHE A 121 -4.40 -2.12 5.57
N LEU A 122 -5.40 -2.16 6.46
CA LEU A 122 -5.26 -2.78 7.78
C LEU A 122 -5.02 -4.28 7.68
N GLN A 123 -5.78 -4.98 6.83
CA GLN A 123 -5.60 -6.42 6.61
C GLN A 123 -4.21 -6.75 6.07
N GLU A 124 -3.70 -5.97 5.12
CA GLU A 124 -2.36 -6.16 4.58
C GLU A 124 -1.30 -5.96 5.68
N LYS A 125 -1.45 -4.91 6.50
CA LYS A 125 -0.53 -4.66 7.62
C LYS A 125 -0.58 -5.79 8.65
N GLU A 126 -1.77 -6.25 9.02
CA GLU A 126 -1.99 -7.35 9.97
C GLU A 126 -1.37 -8.65 9.47
N SER A 127 -1.52 -8.97 8.17
CA SER A 127 -0.94 -10.17 7.54
C SER A 127 0.59 -10.20 7.52
N ARG A 128 1.26 -9.09 7.87
CA ARG A 128 2.73 -9.02 7.99
C ARG A 128 3.22 -9.25 9.41
N VAL A 129 2.33 -9.20 10.40
CA VAL A 129 2.68 -9.36 11.82
C VAL A 129 2.79 -10.85 12.13
N ASN A 130 3.92 -11.26 12.74
CA ASN A 130 4.20 -12.63 13.14
C ASN A 130 4.00 -13.66 12.00
N PRO A 131 4.74 -13.50 10.88
CA PRO A 131 4.62 -14.40 9.75
C PRO A 131 5.00 -15.83 10.14
N ASP A 132 4.26 -16.84 9.64
CA ASP A 132 4.72 -18.23 9.72
C ASP A 132 6.02 -18.35 8.90
N PRO A 133 7.14 -18.78 9.52
CA PRO A 133 8.44 -18.84 8.85
C PRO A 133 8.49 -19.88 7.72
N ASN A 134 7.56 -20.83 7.65
CA ASN A 134 7.48 -21.82 6.58
C ASN A 134 6.80 -21.27 5.31
N LEU A 135 6.02 -20.20 5.45
CA LEU A 135 5.30 -19.57 4.34
C LEU A 135 6.21 -18.53 3.69
N GLN A 136 6.52 -18.73 2.40
CA GLN A 136 7.44 -17.89 1.64
C GLN A 136 6.73 -16.88 0.73
N LEU A 137 5.49 -17.22 0.33
CA LEU A 137 4.69 -16.44 -0.60
C LEU A 137 3.39 -16.01 0.07
N ARG A 138 3.07 -14.71 0.01
CA ARG A 138 1.78 -14.15 0.42
C ARG A 138 0.98 -13.76 -0.82
N LEU A 139 -0.20 -14.33 -1.00
CA LEU A 139 -1.13 -14.00 -2.08
C LEU A 139 -2.29 -13.20 -1.52
N LEU A 140 -2.39 -11.92 -1.91
CA LEU A 140 -3.50 -11.05 -1.56
C LEU A 140 -4.55 -11.09 -2.67
N GLU A 141 -5.82 -11.18 -2.29
CA GLU A 141 -6.92 -10.96 -3.22
C GLU A 141 -7.12 -9.46 -3.42
N ARG A 142 -6.70 -8.95 -4.58
CA ARG A 142 -6.57 -7.53 -4.92
C ARG A 142 -5.54 -6.74 -4.10
N SER A 143 -5.37 -5.49 -4.48
CA SER A 143 -4.47 -4.52 -3.85
C SER A 143 -5.14 -3.16 -3.65
N VAL A 144 -4.57 -2.33 -2.77
CA VAL A 144 -4.98 -0.92 -2.63
C VAL A 144 -4.83 -0.15 -3.96
N PHE A 145 -3.94 -0.60 -4.84
CA PHE A 145 -3.75 -0.02 -6.16
C PHE A 145 -4.95 -0.32 -7.07
N SER A 146 -5.50 -1.53 -7.04
CA SER A 146 -6.71 -1.85 -7.82
C SER A 146 -7.93 -1.04 -7.34
N ASP A 147 -8.05 -0.80 -6.04
CA ASP A 147 -9.11 0.05 -5.47
C ASP A 147 -9.06 1.44 -6.12
N ARG A 148 -7.85 2.03 -6.25
CA ARG A 148 -7.66 3.36 -6.86
C ARG A 148 -7.72 3.37 -8.40
N MET A 149 -6.98 2.47 -9.04
CA MET A 149 -6.73 2.50 -10.49
C MET A 149 -7.89 1.95 -11.31
N VAL A 150 -8.64 1.02 -10.73
CA VAL A 150 -9.78 0.38 -11.40
C VAL A 150 -11.08 0.95 -10.85
N PHE A 151 -11.37 0.72 -9.56
CA PHE A 151 -12.70 0.98 -9.02
C PHE A 151 -13.01 2.46 -8.85
N VAL A 152 -12.17 3.19 -8.13
CA VAL A 152 -12.35 4.63 -7.92
C VAL A 152 -12.30 5.39 -9.24
N SER A 153 -11.37 5.05 -10.14
CA SER A 153 -11.31 5.67 -11.46
C SER A 153 -12.59 5.42 -12.27
N SER A 154 -13.12 4.20 -12.28
CA SER A 154 -14.38 3.88 -12.95
C SER A 154 -15.56 4.64 -12.35
N LEU A 155 -15.63 4.75 -11.03
CA LEU A 155 -16.72 5.45 -10.35
C LEU A 155 -16.69 6.97 -10.59
N HIS A 156 -15.51 7.55 -10.71
CA HIS A 156 -15.35 8.96 -11.06
C HIS A 156 -15.77 9.22 -12.52
N GLU A 157 -15.36 8.37 -13.47
CA GLU A 157 -15.77 8.48 -14.88
C GLU A 157 -17.27 8.31 -15.09
N GLU A 158 -17.91 7.44 -14.31
CA GLU A 158 -19.35 7.26 -14.31
C GLU A 158 -20.11 8.35 -13.51
N GLN A 159 -19.42 9.38 -13.03
CA GLN A 159 -19.99 10.48 -12.23
C GLN A 159 -20.65 10.04 -10.91
N LYS A 160 -20.32 8.83 -10.43
CA LYS A 160 -20.74 8.31 -9.12
C LYS A 160 -19.87 8.86 -7.98
N MET A 161 -18.69 9.36 -8.31
CA MET A 161 -17.85 10.18 -7.44
C MET A 161 -17.57 11.50 -8.14
N ASN A 162 -17.68 12.61 -7.42
CA ASN A 162 -17.35 13.93 -7.96
C ASN A 162 -15.86 14.27 -7.79
N ASP A 163 -15.42 15.38 -8.41
CA ASP A 163 -14.02 15.81 -8.40
C ASP A 163 -13.46 16.09 -6.99
N ILE A 164 -14.32 16.54 -6.06
CA ILE A 164 -13.91 16.78 -4.67
C ILE A 164 -13.66 15.45 -3.97
N GLU A 165 -14.56 14.50 -4.12
CA GLU A 165 -14.42 13.15 -3.55
C GLU A 165 -13.20 12.43 -4.12
N MET A 166 -12.95 12.57 -5.42
CA MET A 166 -11.76 12.06 -6.08
C MET A 166 -10.47 12.69 -5.51
N ALA A 167 -10.42 14.02 -5.42
CA ALA A 167 -9.24 14.71 -4.88
C ALA A 167 -8.94 14.35 -3.42
N VAL A 168 -9.98 14.19 -2.59
CA VAL A 168 -9.81 13.76 -1.19
C VAL A 168 -9.34 12.31 -1.12
N TYR A 169 -9.89 11.42 -1.96
CA TYR A 169 -9.45 10.03 -2.04
C TYR A 169 -7.97 9.94 -2.43
N ASP A 170 -7.56 10.67 -3.47
CA ASP A 170 -6.18 10.72 -3.97
C ASP A 170 -5.21 11.19 -2.90
N TYR A 171 -5.59 12.26 -2.18
CA TYR A 171 -4.80 12.76 -1.08
C TYR A 171 -4.56 11.68 -0.01
N GLY A 172 -5.61 10.97 0.42
CA GLY A 172 -5.50 9.90 1.40
C GLY A 172 -4.66 8.71 0.90
N PHE A 173 -4.93 8.27 -0.34
CA PHE A 173 -4.24 7.17 -1.00
C PHE A 173 -2.74 7.42 -1.09
N ASP A 174 -2.33 8.57 -1.64
CA ASP A 174 -0.93 8.92 -1.83
C ASP A 174 -0.19 9.01 -0.49
N HIS A 175 -0.81 9.60 0.53
CA HIS A 175 -0.17 9.71 1.85
C HIS A 175 0.09 8.34 2.46
N VAL A 176 -0.86 7.42 2.38
CA VAL A 176 -0.71 6.07 2.92
C VAL A 176 0.33 5.27 2.12
N VAL A 177 0.28 5.29 0.79
CA VAL A 177 1.24 4.57 -0.06
C VAL A 177 2.67 5.09 0.12
N ASN A 178 2.85 6.41 0.22
CA ASN A 178 4.17 7.00 0.46
C ASN A 178 4.69 6.72 1.88
N ALA A 179 3.81 6.69 2.89
CA ALA A 179 4.19 6.39 4.26
C ALA A 179 4.47 4.89 4.51
N TRP A 180 3.90 4.01 3.68
CA TRP A 180 4.03 2.56 3.81
C TRP A 180 4.51 1.92 2.49
N PRO A 181 5.81 2.04 2.16
CA PRO A 181 6.38 1.47 0.92
C PRO A 181 6.19 -0.04 0.80
N ASP A 182 6.01 -0.68 1.95
CA ASP A 182 5.75 -2.09 2.06
C ASP A 182 4.46 -2.51 1.37
N LEU A 183 3.45 -1.63 1.23
CA LEU A 183 2.21 -1.90 0.47
C LEU A 183 2.44 -2.21 -1.01
N VAL A 184 3.58 -1.82 -1.57
CA VAL A 184 3.93 -2.15 -2.94
C VAL A 184 4.23 -3.65 -3.03
N PRO A 185 3.46 -4.43 -3.81
CA PRO A 185 3.70 -5.87 -3.93
C PRO A 185 4.99 -6.14 -4.72
N ASN A 186 5.53 -7.34 -4.58
CA ASN A 186 6.67 -7.79 -5.37
C ASN A 186 6.27 -8.16 -6.80
N GLY A 187 4.99 -8.41 -7.05
CA GLY A 187 4.44 -8.73 -8.37
C GLY A 187 2.92 -8.78 -8.35
N PHE A 188 2.31 -8.76 -9.54
CA PHE A 188 0.87 -8.97 -9.71
C PHE A 188 0.61 -10.30 -10.43
N ILE A 189 -0.57 -10.89 -10.19
CA ILE A 189 -1.11 -11.99 -10.98
C ILE A 189 -2.46 -11.52 -11.51
N TYR A 190 -2.57 -11.26 -12.81
CA TYR A 190 -3.82 -10.83 -13.43
C TYR A 190 -4.56 -12.04 -14.00
N LEU A 191 -5.71 -12.37 -13.39
CA LEU A 191 -6.64 -13.35 -13.93
C LEU A 191 -7.50 -12.66 -15.00
N ARG A 192 -7.14 -12.90 -16.25
CA ARG A 192 -7.77 -12.28 -17.42
C ARG A 192 -8.92 -13.13 -17.91
N ALA A 193 -10.12 -12.57 -17.99
CA ALA A 193 -11.26 -13.23 -18.63
C ALA A 193 -12.18 -12.21 -19.29
N GLU A 194 -12.86 -12.65 -20.35
CA GLU A 194 -13.87 -11.86 -21.04
C GLU A 194 -14.98 -11.40 -20.07
N PRO A 195 -15.50 -10.17 -20.22
CA PRO A 195 -16.62 -9.66 -19.42
C PRO A 195 -17.84 -10.58 -19.44
N SER A 196 -18.14 -11.18 -20.61
CA SER A 196 -19.22 -12.15 -20.77
C SER A 196 -19.05 -13.40 -19.92
N THR A 197 -17.81 -13.89 -19.78
CA THR A 197 -17.46 -15.02 -18.91
C THR A 197 -17.67 -14.64 -17.44
N CYS A 198 -17.20 -13.44 -17.06
CA CYS A 198 -17.37 -12.92 -15.71
C CYS A 198 -18.86 -12.72 -15.36
N TYR A 199 -19.66 -12.22 -16.30
CA TYR A 199 -21.10 -12.04 -16.16
C TYR A 199 -21.83 -13.37 -15.96
N GLY A 200 -21.50 -14.39 -16.76
CA GLY A 200 -22.05 -15.74 -16.57
C GLY A 200 -21.71 -16.34 -15.20
N ARG A 201 -20.47 -16.15 -14.73
CA ARG A 201 -20.02 -16.58 -13.40
C ARG A 201 -20.70 -15.81 -12.27
N LEU A 202 -20.97 -14.51 -12.46
CA LEU A 202 -21.66 -13.65 -11.51
C LEU A 202 -23.08 -14.17 -11.25
N HIS A 203 -23.83 -14.49 -12.31
CA HIS A 203 -25.18 -15.07 -12.18
C HIS A 203 -25.19 -16.44 -11.53
N HIS A 204 -24.18 -17.29 -11.81
CA HIS A 204 -24.06 -18.59 -11.14
C HIS A 204 -23.74 -18.44 -9.64
N ARG A 205 -22.99 -17.40 -9.24
CA ARG A 205 -22.66 -17.13 -7.84
C ARG A 205 -23.87 -16.64 -7.03
N ALA A 206 -24.80 -15.94 -7.69
CA ALA A 206 -26.08 -15.50 -7.13
C ALA A 206 -25.99 -14.75 -5.79
N ARG A 207 -25.01 -13.83 -5.65
CA ARG A 207 -24.99 -12.90 -4.51
C ARG A 207 -26.07 -11.84 -4.71
N GLU A 208 -26.90 -11.63 -3.69
CA GLU A 208 -28.05 -10.72 -3.77
C GLU A 208 -27.61 -9.28 -4.09
N GLU A 209 -26.51 -8.81 -3.47
CA GLU A 209 -26.00 -7.44 -3.65
C GLU A 209 -25.42 -7.21 -5.05
N GLU A 210 -24.85 -8.26 -5.66
CA GLU A 210 -24.24 -8.18 -7.00
C GLU A 210 -25.29 -8.32 -8.13
N SER A 211 -26.59 -8.51 -7.81
CA SER A 211 -27.66 -8.71 -8.80
C SER A 211 -27.88 -7.51 -9.74
N ALA A 212 -27.54 -6.30 -9.28
CA ALA A 212 -27.63 -5.06 -10.06
C ALA A 212 -26.43 -4.81 -10.98
N VAL A 213 -25.38 -5.66 -10.93
CA VAL A 213 -24.19 -5.50 -11.75
C VAL A 213 -24.52 -5.78 -13.22
N SER A 214 -24.33 -4.76 -14.08
CA SER A 214 -24.55 -4.87 -15.52
C SER A 214 -23.32 -5.41 -16.26
N LEU A 215 -23.54 -5.96 -17.46
CA LEU A 215 -22.45 -6.35 -18.35
C LEU A 215 -21.61 -5.13 -18.76
N ASP A 216 -22.24 -3.97 -18.96
CA ASP A 216 -21.54 -2.73 -19.33
C ASP A 216 -20.59 -2.27 -18.22
N TYR A 217 -20.97 -2.42 -16.95
CA TYR A 217 -20.06 -2.16 -15.83
C TYR A 217 -18.88 -3.13 -15.84
N LEU A 218 -19.11 -4.41 -16.12
CA LEU A 218 -18.02 -5.39 -16.26
C LEU A 218 -17.10 -5.10 -17.46
N ASN A 219 -17.63 -4.62 -18.58
CA ASN A 219 -16.83 -4.19 -19.73
C ASN A 219 -15.91 -3.03 -19.34
N GLN A 220 -16.44 -2.00 -18.68
CA GLN A 220 -15.64 -0.86 -18.22
C GLN A 220 -14.54 -1.29 -17.24
N LEU A 221 -14.88 -2.15 -16.27
CA LEU A 221 -13.87 -2.68 -15.35
C LEU A 221 -12.82 -3.52 -16.10
N HIS A 222 -13.22 -4.28 -17.11
CA HIS A 222 -12.27 -5.04 -17.93
C HIS A 222 -11.31 -4.12 -18.66
N ASP A 223 -11.81 -3.10 -19.36
CA ASP A 223 -10.98 -2.12 -20.05
C ASP A 223 -10.02 -1.41 -19.09
N LYS A 224 -10.44 -1.12 -17.86
CA LYS A 224 -9.55 -0.57 -16.81
C LYS A 224 -8.43 -1.53 -16.44
N HIS A 225 -8.72 -2.82 -16.25
CA HIS A 225 -7.67 -3.80 -15.96
C HIS A 225 -6.75 -4.02 -17.17
N GLU A 226 -7.29 -4.11 -18.38
CA GLU A 226 -6.51 -4.25 -19.62
C GLU A 226 -5.59 -3.05 -19.83
N ASN A 227 -6.10 -1.84 -19.60
CA ASN A 227 -5.32 -0.61 -19.66
C ASN A 227 -4.24 -0.53 -18.58
N TRP A 228 -4.52 -1.08 -17.39
CA TRP A 228 -3.55 -1.12 -16.31
C TRP A 228 -2.45 -2.17 -16.56
N PHE A 229 -2.81 -3.34 -17.09
CA PHE A 229 -1.92 -4.46 -17.40
C PHE A 229 -1.52 -4.54 -18.89
N GLN A 230 -1.46 -3.41 -19.60
CA GLN A 230 -1.29 -3.39 -21.06
C GLN A 230 -0.13 -4.26 -21.55
N PRO A 231 -0.38 -5.20 -22.49
CA PRO A 231 0.63 -6.09 -23.04
C PRO A 231 1.60 -5.43 -24.06
N ASP A 232 1.26 -4.25 -24.59
CA ASP A 232 1.88 -3.69 -25.81
C ASP A 232 3.11 -2.79 -25.59
N ARG A 233 3.86 -2.97 -24.49
CA ARG A 233 5.22 -2.45 -24.42
C ARG A 233 6.19 -3.59 -24.14
N ALA A 234 7.02 -3.88 -25.15
CA ALA A 234 8.28 -4.57 -24.94
C ALA A 234 9.00 -3.97 -23.72
N PRO A 235 9.79 -4.76 -22.95
CA PRO A 235 10.57 -4.23 -21.84
C PRO A 235 11.30 -2.96 -22.31
N PRO A 236 11.25 -1.86 -21.54
CA PRO A 236 11.52 -0.53 -22.06
C PRO A 236 12.87 -0.46 -22.78
N THR A 237 12.83 -0.38 -24.11
CA THR A 237 13.98 0.09 -24.89
C THR A 237 13.92 1.61 -24.88
N PHE A 238 14.67 2.24 -23.98
CA PHE A 238 14.86 3.69 -24.00
C PHE A 238 15.59 4.07 -25.29
N SER A 239 14.83 4.47 -26.31
CA SER A 239 15.35 5.19 -27.47
C SER A 239 15.20 6.69 -27.17
N SER A 240 16.33 7.39 -27.23
CA SER A 240 16.42 8.84 -27.05
C SER A 240 15.62 9.56 -28.14
N GLY A 241 14.37 9.89 -27.85
CA GLY A 241 13.52 10.80 -28.62
C GLY A 241 13.06 11.97 -27.74
N PRO A 242 12.74 13.14 -28.31
CA PRO A 242 12.52 14.37 -27.56
C PRO A 242 11.27 14.27 -26.68
N SER A 243 11.34 14.99 -25.56
CA SER A 243 10.32 15.13 -24.52
C SER A 243 8.95 15.57 -25.06
N ASP A 244 8.09 14.61 -25.39
CA ASP A 244 6.65 14.87 -25.45
C ASP A 244 6.04 14.60 -24.07
N GLY A 245 5.30 15.60 -23.61
CA GLY A 245 4.82 15.73 -22.24
C GLY A 245 3.93 14.58 -21.78
N LEU A 246 4.00 14.38 -20.48
CA LEU A 246 3.11 13.53 -19.70
C LEU A 246 1.64 13.93 -19.91
N PRO A 247 0.68 12.98 -19.91
CA PRO A 247 -0.74 13.31 -19.93
C PRO A 247 -1.08 14.26 -18.78
N GLN A 248 -1.81 15.33 -19.07
CA GLN A 248 -2.03 16.45 -18.17
C GLN A 248 -2.94 16.11 -16.97
N ASP A 249 -3.49 14.89 -16.94
CA ASP A 249 -4.58 14.47 -16.05
C ASP A 249 -4.11 13.83 -14.74
N TRP A 250 -2.82 13.54 -14.59
CA TRP A 250 -2.25 13.03 -13.34
C TRP A 250 -1.41 14.07 -12.58
N ALA A 251 -1.15 15.22 -13.18
CA ALA A 251 -0.45 16.30 -12.51
C ALA A 251 -1.43 17.06 -11.61
N VAL A 252 -1.16 17.10 -10.30
CA VAL A 252 -1.86 18.00 -9.37
C VAL A 252 -1.80 19.42 -9.94
N PRO A 253 -2.94 20.08 -10.19
CA PRO A 253 -2.96 21.44 -10.71
C PRO A 253 -2.13 22.35 -9.80
N LYS A 254 -1.19 23.13 -10.37
CA LYS A 254 -0.24 23.98 -9.61
C LYS A 254 -0.93 24.95 -8.63
N ASN A 255 -2.21 25.23 -8.85
CA ASN A 255 -3.10 26.06 -8.06
C ASN A 255 -3.72 25.37 -6.83
N MET A 256 -3.50 24.06 -6.62
CA MET A 256 -3.83 23.33 -5.38
C MET A 256 -2.61 23.08 -4.47
N LEU A 257 -1.41 23.51 -4.86
CA LEU A 257 -0.23 23.44 -4.02
C LEU A 257 -0.28 24.56 -2.96
N LEU A 258 -0.16 24.19 -1.69
CA LEU A 258 0.08 25.15 -0.60
C LEU A 258 1.36 25.97 -0.90
N PRO A 259 1.43 27.26 -0.51
CA PRO A 259 2.61 28.08 -0.78
C PRO A 259 3.83 27.50 -0.06
N GLY A 260 4.80 26.96 -0.82
CA GLY A 260 6.02 26.36 -0.29
C GLY A 260 6.48 25.06 -0.99
N CYS A 261 5.60 24.40 -1.73
CA CYS A 261 5.96 23.25 -2.55
C CYS A 261 6.55 23.73 -3.89
N ALA A 262 7.86 23.91 -3.95
CA ALA A 262 8.55 24.27 -5.20
C ALA A 262 8.38 23.14 -6.23
N ALA A 263 7.79 23.48 -7.37
CA ALA A 263 7.93 22.72 -8.60
C ALA A 263 9.36 22.90 -9.12
N GLY A 264 10.10 21.80 -9.23
CA GLY A 264 11.38 21.80 -9.94
C GLY A 264 12.44 20.97 -9.24
N ASN A 265 12.55 19.71 -9.66
CA ASN A 265 13.84 19.11 -9.93
C ASN A 265 13.67 18.31 -11.21
N THR A 266 14.14 18.85 -12.33
CA THR A 266 14.43 18.05 -13.52
C THR A 266 15.55 17.11 -13.13
N ILE A 267 15.18 15.89 -12.73
CA ILE A 267 16.15 14.84 -12.46
C ILE A 267 16.73 14.42 -13.81
N GLN A 268 18.03 14.70 -14.01
CA GLN A 268 18.80 14.02 -15.03
C GLN A 268 18.76 12.52 -14.73
N LEU A 269 18.01 11.78 -15.55
CA LEU A 269 18.01 10.32 -15.55
C LEU A 269 19.41 9.85 -15.91
N ALA A 270 20.10 9.25 -14.94
CA ALA A 270 21.33 8.52 -15.22
C ALA A 270 20.95 7.34 -16.14
N ASN A 271 21.48 7.33 -17.35
CA ASN A 271 21.40 6.22 -18.30
C ASN A 271 22.06 4.98 -17.70
N SER A 272 21.27 4.07 -17.11
CA SER A 272 21.67 2.68 -16.95
C SER A 272 20.68 1.81 -17.70
N SER A 273 21.14 1.19 -18.79
CA SER A 273 20.41 0.16 -19.52
C SER A 273 20.35 -1.11 -18.66
N ALA A 274 19.45 -1.13 -17.67
CA ALA A 274 19.19 -2.34 -16.91
C ALA A 274 18.35 -3.28 -17.78
N THR A 275 19.00 -4.23 -18.47
CA THR A 275 18.30 -5.36 -19.11
C THR A 275 17.72 -6.23 -18.00
N TYR A 276 16.40 -6.24 -17.85
CA TYR A 276 15.72 -7.15 -16.94
C TYR A 276 16.03 -8.60 -17.35
N PRO A 277 16.32 -9.51 -16.42
CA PRO A 277 16.53 -10.91 -16.75
C PRO A 277 15.27 -11.47 -17.40
N GLU A 278 15.43 -12.27 -18.45
CA GLU A 278 14.28 -12.87 -19.12
C GLU A 278 13.55 -13.84 -18.17
N PRO A 279 12.20 -13.81 -18.13
CA PRO A 279 11.45 -14.82 -17.42
C PRO A 279 11.69 -16.22 -18.02
N PRO A 280 11.55 -17.29 -17.21
CA PRO A 280 11.60 -18.67 -17.68
C PRO A 280 10.67 -18.92 -18.86
N GLU A 281 11.05 -19.84 -19.77
CA GLU A 281 10.32 -20.13 -21.01
C GLU A 281 8.83 -20.42 -20.78
N CYS A 282 8.49 -21.11 -19.69
CA CYS A 282 7.11 -21.45 -19.34
C CYS A 282 6.20 -20.25 -19.02
N ILE A 283 6.77 -19.08 -18.69
CA ILE A 283 6.03 -17.85 -18.37
C ILE A 283 6.47 -16.63 -19.19
N ARG A 284 7.46 -16.75 -20.07
CA ARG A 284 8.06 -15.63 -20.81
C ARG A 284 7.05 -14.78 -21.57
N GLY A 285 6.10 -15.40 -22.27
CA GLY A 285 5.03 -14.70 -23.00
C GLY A 285 3.87 -14.21 -22.12
N ARG A 286 3.96 -14.40 -20.80
CA ARG A 286 2.89 -14.08 -19.84
C ARG A 286 3.32 -13.07 -18.78
N VAL A 287 4.61 -12.71 -18.72
CA VAL A 287 5.11 -11.73 -17.76
C VAL A 287 5.23 -10.37 -18.43
N LEU A 288 4.53 -9.39 -17.88
CA LEU A 288 4.58 -7.99 -18.26
C LEU A 288 5.25 -7.17 -17.15
N TRP A 289 5.71 -5.97 -17.49
CA TRP A 289 6.30 -5.03 -16.54
C TRP A 289 5.46 -3.77 -16.44
N MET A 290 5.15 -3.39 -15.20
CA MET A 290 4.36 -2.20 -14.91
C MET A 290 5.15 -0.91 -15.23
N ASP A 291 4.53 -0.01 -16.00
CA ASP A 291 5.08 1.30 -16.39
C ASP A 291 4.46 2.43 -15.55
N ALA A 292 5.26 3.46 -15.29
CA ALA A 292 4.83 4.70 -14.63
C ALA A 292 3.71 5.43 -15.38
N ALA A 293 3.67 5.31 -16.71
CA ALA A 293 2.74 6.06 -17.54
C ALA A 293 1.29 5.57 -17.39
N SER A 294 1.09 4.28 -17.11
CA SER A 294 -0.22 3.64 -16.97
C SER A 294 -0.55 3.30 -15.51
N SER A 295 0.32 3.62 -14.55
CA SER A 295 0.21 3.19 -13.14
C SER A 295 0.73 4.23 -12.15
N HIS A 296 0.45 4.02 -10.85
CA HIS A 296 1.09 4.81 -9.79
C HIS A 296 2.62 4.66 -9.85
N ARG A 297 3.35 5.75 -9.62
CA ARG A 297 4.84 5.77 -9.62
C ARG A 297 5.49 4.70 -8.75
N ALA A 298 4.82 4.29 -7.67
CA ALA A 298 5.33 3.25 -6.77
C ALA A 298 5.32 1.83 -7.39
N LEU A 299 4.59 1.63 -8.48
CA LEU A 299 4.49 0.35 -9.20
C LEU A 299 5.49 0.23 -10.34
N GLN A 300 6.37 1.20 -10.55
CA GLN A 300 7.40 1.10 -11.57
C GLN A 300 8.25 -0.15 -11.36
N GLN A 301 8.46 -0.90 -12.45
CA GLN A 301 9.30 -2.10 -12.45
C GLN A 301 8.79 -3.22 -11.52
N ILE A 302 7.47 -3.29 -11.34
CA ILE A 302 6.83 -4.47 -10.73
C ILE A 302 6.40 -5.40 -11.87
N PRO A 303 6.77 -6.69 -11.86
CA PRO A 303 6.32 -7.62 -12.87
C PRO A 303 4.89 -8.10 -12.60
N ALA A 304 4.14 -8.43 -13.65
CA ALA A 304 2.79 -8.96 -13.60
C ALA A 304 2.68 -10.24 -14.44
N LEU A 305 2.18 -11.33 -13.86
CA LEU A 305 1.90 -12.59 -14.55
C LEU A 305 0.45 -12.61 -15.04
N ILE A 306 0.24 -12.83 -16.34
CA ILE A 306 -1.08 -12.90 -16.96
C ILE A 306 -1.54 -14.36 -17.12
N LEU A 307 -2.66 -14.69 -16.50
CA LEU A 307 -3.29 -16.00 -16.57
C LEU A 307 -4.66 -15.88 -17.26
N ASP A 308 -4.80 -16.52 -18.43
CA ASP A 308 -6.05 -16.48 -19.20
C ASP A 308 -7.08 -17.46 -18.64
N CYS A 309 -8.16 -16.96 -18.04
CA CYS A 309 -9.21 -17.70 -17.35
C CYS A 309 -10.56 -17.68 -18.10
N ASN A 310 -10.53 -17.63 -19.44
CA ASN A 310 -11.70 -17.61 -20.32
C ASN A 310 -12.60 -18.85 -20.18
N ALA A 311 -13.82 -18.79 -20.74
CA ALA A 311 -14.94 -19.70 -20.51
C ALA A 311 -14.65 -21.21 -20.58
N ASN A 312 -13.61 -21.64 -21.28
CA ASN A 312 -13.26 -23.05 -21.41
C ASN A 312 -12.54 -23.62 -20.17
N ILE A 313 -12.11 -22.78 -19.22
CA ILE A 313 -11.34 -23.19 -18.06
C ILE A 313 -12.14 -22.90 -16.79
N ASP A 314 -12.56 -23.97 -16.11
CA ASP A 314 -13.18 -23.93 -14.79
C ASP A 314 -12.14 -24.39 -13.77
N VAL A 315 -11.48 -23.45 -13.07
CA VAL A 315 -10.40 -23.76 -12.10
C VAL A 315 -10.86 -24.70 -10.98
N ASP A 316 -12.17 -24.78 -10.72
CA ASP A 316 -12.71 -25.71 -9.73
C ASP A 316 -12.69 -27.16 -10.24
N LYS A 317 -13.01 -27.36 -11.53
CA LYS A 317 -13.18 -28.70 -12.15
C LYS A 317 -11.99 -29.17 -12.97
N ASP A 318 -11.28 -28.24 -13.61
CA ASP A 318 -10.15 -28.52 -14.49
C ASP A 318 -8.87 -28.65 -13.67
N VAL A 319 -8.54 -29.89 -13.30
CA VAL A 319 -7.36 -30.22 -12.51
C VAL A 319 -6.07 -29.94 -13.27
N GLU A 320 -6.06 -30.11 -14.59
CA GLU A 320 -4.89 -29.89 -15.43
C GLU A 320 -4.58 -28.40 -15.55
N ALA A 321 -5.58 -27.58 -15.90
CA ALA A 321 -5.42 -26.13 -15.97
C ALA A 321 -5.03 -25.54 -14.61
N ARG A 322 -5.62 -26.05 -13.52
CA ARG A 322 -5.25 -25.63 -12.17
C ARG A 322 -3.79 -25.97 -11.84
N SER A 323 -3.35 -27.18 -12.16
CA SER A 323 -1.97 -27.62 -11.94
C SER A 323 -0.98 -26.78 -12.78
N GLU A 324 -1.39 -26.43 -14.00
CA GLU A 324 -0.64 -25.56 -14.89
C GLU A 324 -0.46 -24.16 -14.32
N TYR A 325 -1.55 -23.52 -13.86
CA TYR A 325 -1.46 -22.21 -13.23
C TYR A 325 -0.61 -22.24 -11.95
N ALA A 326 -0.71 -23.31 -11.15
CA ALA A 326 0.14 -23.49 -9.98
C ALA A 326 1.63 -23.50 -10.34
N ARG A 327 1.99 -24.21 -11.41
CA ARG A 327 3.36 -24.28 -11.91
C ARG A 327 3.82 -22.92 -12.45
N GLN A 328 2.95 -22.18 -13.14
CA GLN A 328 3.26 -20.82 -13.64
C GLN A 328 3.46 -19.84 -12.48
N VAL A 329 2.60 -19.85 -11.46
CA VAL A 329 2.76 -19.02 -10.25
C VAL A 329 4.02 -19.39 -9.48
N ARG A 330 4.37 -20.68 -9.39
CA ARG A 330 5.62 -21.13 -8.77
C ARG A 330 6.85 -20.64 -9.54
N ALA A 331 6.86 -20.77 -10.86
CA ALA A 331 7.93 -20.24 -11.70
C ALA A 331 8.05 -18.72 -11.58
N PHE A 332 6.92 -18.01 -11.49
CA PHE A 332 6.89 -16.58 -11.28
C PHE A 332 7.42 -16.16 -9.90
N PHE A 333 7.09 -16.92 -8.84
CA PHE A 333 7.67 -16.75 -7.52
C PHE A 333 9.20 -16.88 -7.55
N GLU A 334 9.73 -17.94 -8.17
CA GLU A 334 11.19 -18.15 -8.27
C GLU A 334 11.86 -17.00 -9.03
N TYR A 335 11.28 -16.60 -10.17
CA TYR A 335 11.76 -15.47 -10.96
C TYR A 335 11.78 -14.15 -10.16
N VAL A 336 10.69 -13.80 -9.47
CA VAL A 336 10.62 -12.57 -8.67
C VAL A 336 11.54 -12.64 -7.44
N ASN A 337 11.71 -13.82 -6.84
CA ASN A 337 12.64 -14.01 -5.75
C ASN A 337 14.09 -13.76 -6.19
N GLU A 338 14.48 -14.25 -7.37
CA GLU A 338 15.79 -13.95 -7.97
C GLU A 338 15.96 -12.46 -8.29
N LEU A 339 14.92 -11.79 -8.78
CA LEU A 339 14.93 -10.34 -9.03
C LEU A 339 15.18 -9.55 -7.74
N ASN A 340 14.59 -9.97 -6.62
CA ASN A 340 14.74 -9.30 -5.32
C ASN A 340 16.06 -9.64 -4.62
N ALA A 341 16.69 -10.77 -4.94
CA ALA A 341 18.01 -11.14 -4.42
C ALA A 341 19.15 -10.31 -5.02
N LYS A 342 18.95 -9.72 -6.21
CA LYS A 342 19.93 -8.81 -6.83
C LYS A 342 19.79 -7.41 -6.24
N PRO A 343 20.89 -6.72 -5.89
CA PRO A 343 20.82 -5.34 -5.41
C PRO A 343 20.23 -4.47 -6.51
N ARG A 344 19.00 -3.97 -6.30
CA ARG A 344 18.44 -2.92 -7.13
C ARG A 344 19.37 -1.70 -7.01
N SER A 345 19.80 -1.13 -8.13
CA SER A 345 20.55 0.12 -8.11
C SER A 345 19.74 1.13 -7.29
N PRO A 346 20.33 1.78 -6.28
CA PRO A 346 19.59 2.68 -5.42
C PRO A 346 18.99 3.80 -6.28
N LEU A 347 17.67 3.95 -6.20
CA LEU A 347 17.01 5.17 -6.64
C LEU A 347 17.58 6.31 -5.79
N ILE A 348 18.45 7.11 -6.40
CA ILE A 348 18.87 8.47 -6.04
C ILE A 348 18.91 8.74 -4.53
N GLN A 349 20.10 8.66 -3.93
CA GLN A 349 20.34 9.33 -2.65
C GLN A 349 20.27 10.85 -2.85
N PRO A 350 19.66 11.63 -1.93
CA PRO A 350 19.82 13.07 -1.94
C PRO A 350 21.32 13.39 -1.74
N GLY A 351 21.94 13.97 -2.76
CA GLY A 351 23.36 14.32 -2.73
C GLY A 351 23.67 15.30 -1.60
N ASN A 352 24.63 14.92 -0.75
CA ASN A 352 25.30 15.84 0.17
C ASN A 352 26.16 16.84 -0.60
N GLY A 353 25.92 18.14 -0.40
CA GLY A 353 27.00 19.14 -0.35
C GLY A 353 27.07 20.21 -1.45
N LEU A 354 26.86 21.46 -0.98
CA LEU A 354 27.62 22.70 -1.25
C LEU A 354 27.02 23.76 -2.19
N GLY A 355 26.67 24.90 -1.60
CA GLY A 355 26.69 26.21 -2.26
C GLY A 355 25.53 27.16 -1.93
N MET A 356 25.53 27.78 -0.74
CA MET A 356 24.80 29.06 -0.53
C MET A 356 25.48 30.17 -1.34
N PRO A 357 24.71 31.14 -1.90
CA PRO A 357 24.60 32.41 -1.16
C PRO A 357 23.25 33.13 -1.28
N GLY A 358 22.89 33.87 -0.22
CA GLY A 358 22.23 35.17 -0.35
C GLY A 358 20.74 35.22 -0.02
N ALA A 359 20.44 35.76 1.15
CA ALA A 359 19.12 36.10 1.68
C ALA A 359 18.20 36.89 0.73
N LEU A 360 16.89 36.70 0.89
CA LEU A 360 15.96 37.80 1.19
C LEU A 360 14.72 37.27 1.92
N ASN A 361 14.47 37.90 3.07
CA ASN A 361 13.40 37.69 4.02
C ASN A 361 12.01 38.08 3.47
N ASN A 362 11.00 37.54 4.18
CA ASN A 362 9.61 38.01 4.32
C ASN A 362 8.60 37.61 3.24
N VAL A 363 7.93 36.46 3.47
CA VAL A 363 6.47 36.39 3.69
C VAL A 363 6.20 35.21 4.65
N MET A 364 5.51 35.45 5.78
CA MET A 364 5.08 34.40 6.71
C MET A 364 4.02 33.48 6.07
N PRO A 365 4.03 32.17 6.40
CA PRO A 365 2.80 31.42 6.56
C PRO A 365 2.65 30.88 7.99
N LEU A 366 1.43 31.01 8.47
CA LEU A 366 0.92 30.44 9.70
C LEU A 366 0.86 28.90 9.58
N SER A 367 1.46 28.26 10.59
CA SER A 367 1.24 26.91 11.14
C SER A 367 1.34 25.67 10.24
N PRO A 368 2.30 24.78 10.55
CA PRO A 368 2.16 23.34 10.34
C PRO A 368 2.38 22.55 11.63
N GLY A 369 1.31 21.92 12.12
CA GLY A 369 1.40 20.73 12.95
C GLY A 369 1.48 19.52 12.03
N GLY A 370 2.55 18.74 12.13
CA GLY A 370 2.69 17.46 11.45
C GLY A 370 4.08 17.22 10.89
N LEU A 371 5.03 16.84 11.75
CA LEU A 371 6.29 16.22 11.31
C LEU A 371 6.35 14.78 11.84
N GLY A 372 6.35 13.85 10.89
CA GLY A 372 6.57 12.43 11.09
C GLY A 372 8.03 12.15 11.47
N MET A 373 8.21 11.54 12.63
CA MET A 373 9.49 11.21 13.24
C MET A 373 9.86 9.75 12.94
N ALA A 374 9.96 9.39 11.67
CA ALA A 374 10.36 8.04 11.26
C ALA A 374 11.49 8.12 10.22
N GLY A 375 12.68 7.66 10.59
CA GLY A 375 13.83 7.51 9.68
C GLY A 375 14.89 8.61 9.74
N MET A 376 14.76 9.62 10.61
CA MET A 376 15.79 10.65 10.79
C MET A 376 16.96 10.12 11.64
N SER A 377 18.20 10.45 11.25
CA SER A 377 19.34 10.26 12.15
C SER A 377 19.14 11.09 13.42
N LEU A 378 19.70 10.63 14.54
CA LEU A 378 19.54 11.27 15.86
C LEU A 378 19.91 12.77 15.85
N ASP A 379 20.85 13.15 14.98
CA ASP A 379 21.32 14.53 14.84
C ASP A 379 20.36 15.41 14.02
N ASN A 380 19.63 14.84 13.06
CA ASN A 380 18.59 15.57 12.31
C ASN A 380 17.33 15.75 13.15
N LEU A 381 17.01 14.75 13.99
CA LEU A 381 15.94 14.79 14.99
C LEU A 381 16.19 15.89 16.03
N ARG A 382 17.44 16.04 16.48
CA ARG A 382 17.91 17.13 17.33
C ARG A 382 17.74 18.51 16.70
N ALA A 383 18.04 18.65 15.40
CA ALA A 383 17.96 19.93 14.71
C ALA A 383 16.51 20.41 14.54
N GLU A 384 15.57 19.50 14.25
CA GLU A 384 14.15 19.83 14.16
C GLU A 384 13.52 20.12 15.52
N PHE A 385 13.93 19.41 16.58
CA PHE A 385 13.44 19.66 17.93
C PHE A 385 13.90 21.02 18.48
N MET A 386 15.17 21.39 18.28
CA MET A 386 15.71 22.70 18.68
C MET A 386 15.07 23.86 17.90
N LYS A 387 14.69 23.64 16.63
CA LYS A 387 13.93 24.62 15.85
C LYS A 387 12.50 24.80 16.36
N ALA A 388 11.84 23.73 16.79
CA ALA A 388 10.49 23.77 17.35
C ALA A 388 10.45 24.46 18.73
N GLU A 389 11.47 24.24 19.56
CA GLU A 389 11.61 24.89 20.88
C GLU A 389 11.91 26.40 20.75
N ALA A 390 12.76 26.78 19.79
CA ALA A 390 13.02 28.18 19.46
C ALA A 390 11.80 28.91 18.83
N ALA A 391 10.84 28.16 18.30
CA ALA A 391 9.61 28.68 17.69
C ALA A 391 8.41 28.77 18.66
N GLY A 392 8.58 28.36 19.93
CA GLY A 392 7.56 28.47 20.97
C GLY A 392 6.36 27.53 20.77
N MET A 393 6.49 26.27 21.19
CA MET A 393 5.35 25.33 21.18
C MET A 393 4.32 25.67 22.27
N PRO A 394 3.00 25.49 22.02
CA PRO A 394 1.95 25.72 23.02
C PRO A 394 1.99 24.70 24.17
N GLU A 395 1.74 25.15 25.40
CA GLU A 395 1.65 24.33 26.63
C GLU A 395 0.70 23.12 26.51
N ASP A 396 -0.23 23.15 25.57
CA ASP A 396 -1.27 22.15 25.36
C ASP A 396 -0.74 20.80 24.85
N LEU A 397 0.36 20.79 24.08
CA LEU A 397 0.96 19.53 23.61
C LEU A 397 1.66 18.79 24.77
N HIS A 398 2.24 19.55 25.69
CA HIS A 398 2.85 19.01 26.90
C HIS A 398 1.78 18.43 27.83
N ARG A 399 0.62 19.08 27.91
CA ARG A 399 -0.55 18.61 28.69
C ARG A 399 -1.18 17.36 28.09
N MET A 400 -1.30 17.27 26.76
CA MET A 400 -1.83 16.09 26.07
C MET A 400 -1.00 14.82 26.31
N VAL A 401 0.33 14.96 26.31
CA VAL A 401 1.22 13.83 26.60
C VAL A 401 1.05 13.37 28.04
N ILE A 402 0.90 14.29 29.01
CA ILE A 402 0.68 13.95 30.41
C ILE A 402 -0.68 13.27 30.64
N GLU A 403 -1.77 13.77 30.03
CA GLU A 403 -3.11 13.16 30.15
C GLU A 403 -3.18 11.76 29.53
N HIS A 404 -2.47 11.53 28.41
CA HIS A 404 -2.43 10.23 27.75
C HIS A 404 -1.81 9.13 28.64
N PHE A 405 -0.81 9.47 29.44
CA PHE A 405 -0.15 8.55 30.37
C PHE A 405 -0.87 8.41 31.72
N GLN A 406 -1.65 9.41 32.14
CA GLN A 406 -2.50 9.29 33.34
C GLN A 406 -3.71 8.37 33.11
N ASN A 407 -4.23 8.31 31.88
CA ASN A 407 -5.44 7.55 31.54
C ASN A 407 -5.18 6.10 31.10
N ASN A 408 -3.92 5.66 30.97
CA ASN A 408 -3.54 4.29 30.60
C ASN A 408 -2.61 3.63 31.65
N PRO A 409 -3.15 3.17 32.80
CA PRO A 409 -2.34 2.76 33.96
C PRO A 409 -1.76 1.34 33.89
N SER A 410 -1.98 0.58 32.81
CA SER A 410 -1.54 -0.82 32.70
C SER A 410 -0.16 -1.04 32.08
N SER A 411 0.60 0.02 31.78
CA SER A 411 2.01 -0.09 31.37
C SER A 411 2.94 0.56 32.38
N SER A 412 3.49 -0.27 33.28
CA SER A 412 4.82 -0.16 33.91
C SER A 412 5.22 1.14 34.63
N ASN A 413 5.40 1.07 35.96
CA ASN A 413 6.25 1.85 36.90
C ASN A 413 6.46 3.38 36.78
N LEU A 414 6.03 4.05 35.71
CA LEU A 414 6.11 5.50 35.54
C LEU A 414 4.96 6.21 36.30
N GLY A 415 3.82 5.54 36.44
CA GLY A 415 2.64 6.05 37.14
C GLY A 415 2.85 6.25 38.65
N ASP A 416 3.77 5.52 39.25
CA ASP A 416 4.12 5.67 40.67
C ASP A 416 5.14 6.80 40.91
N ILE A 417 5.98 7.08 39.91
CA ILE A 417 6.96 8.19 39.95
C ILE A 417 6.21 9.52 39.87
N LEU A 418 5.24 9.64 38.96
CA LEU A 418 4.44 10.86 38.79
C LEU A 418 3.51 11.16 39.99
N ARG A 419 3.08 10.15 40.75
CA ARG A 419 2.29 10.34 41.99
C ARG A 419 3.11 10.82 43.18
N SER A 420 4.44 10.66 43.15
CA SER A 420 5.30 11.02 44.29
C SER A 420 5.64 12.52 44.39
N GLY A 421 5.22 13.33 43.42
CA GLY A 421 5.45 14.77 43.41
C GLY A 421 6.94 15.16 43.44
N ARG A 422 7.82 14.35 42.83
CA ARG A 422 9.25 14.64 42.64
C ARG A 422 9.63 14.73 41.19
#